data_AF-A2G5T9-F1
#
_entry.id   AF-A2G5T9-F1
#
_cell.length_a   1.000
_cell.length_b   1.000
_cell.length_c   1.000
_cell.angle_alpha   90.00
_cell.angle_beta   90.00
_cell.angle_gamma   90.00
#
_symmetry.space_group_name_H-M   'P 1'
#
loop_
_entity.id
_entity.type
_entity.pdbx_description
1 polymer ?
#
loop_
_entity_poly.entity_id
_entity_poly.type
_entity_poly.pdbx_seq_one_letter_code
_entity_poly.pdbx_strand_id
1 'polypeptide(L)'
;MTSFQKPTIKIIENFTDMKPFKCLEYPNQVSKIIWEINSNNILQSSTEIIDYIKSNKISVQLTLHLISAVSEIRIKEISLFAEVYQKILNEFACMIIPTNKRLAALLFYKDVNFPNYKPKYDLESLINIFSKESPLYYIAWDKVDELKSRYPNLNVNMKIRNDYVPTQPFTFIDCACRFGSELCFNYLKNSGAEYTEYTPWYAIQGGNENIISQMIDEGITFDDLIQAALECHHFEIADYLNSNLEQVPISVEGNLYFGNFGVASYLLANGADLSDRAFLLFVVFIIVF
;
A
#
# COMPACT_ATOMS: atom_id res chain seq x y z
N MET A 1 14.33 -6.65 36.79
CA MET A 1 14.61 -6.19 35.42
C MET A 1 15.10 -7.39 34.63
N THR A 2 14.20 -8.13 33.99
CA THR A 2 14.55 -9.18 33.04
C THR A 2 14.94 -8.51 31.73
N SER A 3 16.20 -8.66 31.33
CA SER A 3 16.65 -8.23 30.00
C SER A 3 15.90 -9.05 28.96
N PHE A 4 14.97 -8.45 28.23
CA PHE A 4 14.42 -9.06 27.03
C PHE A 4 15.55 -9.19 26.02
N GLN A 5 16.09 -10.40 25.88
CA GLN A 5 16.93 -10.76 24.74
C GLN A 5 16.07 -10.55 23.50
N LYS A 6 16.42 -9.57 22.66
CA LYS A 6 15.81 -9.44 21.33
C LYS A 6 16.02 -10.78 20.61
N PRO A 7 14.97 -11.43 20.10
CA PRO A 7 15.12 -12.66 19.33
C PRO A 7 16.12 -12.42 18.20
N THR A 8 17.09 -13.32 18.07
CA THR A 8 18.05 -13.30 16.96
C THR A 8 17.33 -13.78 15.71
N ILE A 9 16.61 -12.87 15.04
CA ILE A 9 15.96 -13.15 13.76
C ILE A 9 17.07 -13.40 12.74
N LYS A 10 17.08 -14.60 12.14
CA LYS A 10 18.02 -14.94 11.07
C LYS A 10 17.69 -14.11 9.83
N ILE A 11 18.72 -13.79 9.04
CA ILE A 11 18.59 -13.25 7.69
C ILE A 11 17.61 -14.12 6.92
N ILE A 12 16.61 -13.48 6.34
CA ILE A 12 15.54 -14.14 5.59
C ILE A 12 16.02 -14.35 4.16
N GLU A 13 15.90 -15.57 3.61
CA GLU A 13 16.43 -15.87 2.26
C GLU A 13 15.54 -15.31 1.14
N ASN A 14 14.20 -15.30 1.31
CA ASN A 14 13.24 -14.77 0.33
C ASN A 14 11.86 -14.54 0.98
N PHE A 15 11.29 -13.34 0.89
CA PHE A 15 9.94 -13.04 1.40
C PHE A 15 8.80 -13.60 0.54
N THR A 16 8.98 -13.70 -0.77
CA THR A 16 7.95 -14.11 -1.74
C THR A 16 7.54 -15.59 -1.57
N ASP A 17 8.49 -16.42 -1.14
CA ASP A 17 8.32 -17.88 -1.00
C ASP A 17 7.79 -18.33 0.37
N MET A 18 7.51 -17.38 1.27
CA MET A 18 7.08 -17.69 2.62
C MET A 18 5.71 -18.38 2.64
N LYS A 19 5.67 -19.57 3.25
CA LYS A 19 4.44 -20.34 3.40
C LYS A 19 3.66 -19.87 4.62
N PRO A 20 2.39 -19.45 4.45
CA PRO A 20 1.54 -19.09 5.59
C PRO A 20 1.21 -20.33 6.43
N PHE A 21 0.84 -20.12 7.71
CA PHE A 21 0.18 -21.16 8.49
C PHE A 21 -1.11 -21.61 7.81
N LYS A 22 -1.56 -22.85 8.08
CA LYS A 22 -2.76 -23.43 7.44
C LYS A 22 -4.01 -22.54 7.59
N CYS A 23 -4.20 -21.88 8.73
CA CYS A 23 -5.32 -20.96 8.94
C CYS A 23 -5.22 -19.65 8.15
N LEU A 24 -4.04 -19.33 7.61
CA LEU A 24 -3.75 -18.12 6.84
C LEU A 24 -3.55 -18.41 5.34
N GLU A 25 -3.65 -19.67 4.91
CA GLU A 25 -3.43 -20.09 3.52
C GLU A 25 -4.40 -19.41 2.56
N TYR A 26 -5.71 -19.46 2.84
CA TYR A 26 -6.72 -18.83 2.01
C TYR A 26 -6.71 -17.29 2.08
N PRO A 27 -6.57 -16.65 3.27
CA PRO A 27 -6.28 -15.22 3.35
C PRO A 27 -5.09 -14.79 2.48
N ASN A 28 -4.00 -15.55 2.48
CA ASN A 28 -2.83 -15.30 1.63
C ASN A 28 -3.14 -15.36 0.14
N GLN A 29 -3.87 -16.38 -0.31
CA GLN A 29 -4.28 -16.50 -1.71
C GLN A 29 -5.17 -15.33 -2.13
N VAL A 30 -6.18 -15.00 -1.32
CA VAL A 30 -7.10 -13.88 -1.60
C VAL A 30 -6.38 -12.54 -1.59
N SER A 31 -5.44 -12.31 -0.67
CA SER A 31 -4.63 -11.10 -0.64
C SER A 31 -3.80 -10.94 -1.92
N LYS A 32 -3.19 -12.02 -2.42
CA LYS A 32 -2.45 -12.00 -3.70
C LYS A 32 -3.37 -11.66 -4.88
N ILE A 33 -4.55 -12.29 -4.95
CA ILE A 33 -5.55 -11.99 -5.99
C ILE A 33 -5.97 -10.51 -5.94
N ILE A 34 -6.22 -9.96 -4.74
CA ILE A 34 -6.58 -8.55 -4.55
C ILE A 34 -5.43 -7.64 -5.01
N TRP A 35 -4.19 -7.96 -4.63
CA TRP A 35 -3.02 -7.18 -5.01
C TRP A 35 -2.82 -7.11 -6.53
N GLU A 36 -3.11 -8.20 -7.25
CA GLU A 36 -2.93 -8.30 -8.69
C GLU A 36 -4.09 -7.70 -9.52
N ILE A 37 -5.15 -7.17 -8.88
CA ILE A 37 -6.29 -6.58 -9.59
C ILE A 37 -5.83 -5.46 -10.53
N ASN A 38 -6.27 -5.52 -11.77
CA ASN A 38 -6.08 -4.52 -12.81
C ASN A 38 -7.28 -4.55 -13.78
N SER A 39 -7.28 -3.67 -14.78
CA SER A 39 -8.39 -3.54 -15.74
C SER A 39 -8.65 -4.82 -16.56
N ASN A 40 -7.65 -5.69 -16.72
CA ASN A 40 -7.72 -6.87 -17.58
C ASN A 40 -8.26 -8.10 -16.84
N ASN A 41 -8.07 -8.19 -15.52
CA ASN A 41 -8.46 -9.36 -14.72
C ASN A 41 -9.59 -9.09 -13.71
N ILE A 42 -10.07 -7.85 -13.57
CA ILE A 42 -11.03 -7.46 -12.52
C ILE A 42 -12.25 -8.38 -12.44
N LEU A 43 -12.81 -8.83 -13.57
CA LEU A 43 -13.96 -9.74 -13.59
C LEU A 43 -13.60 -11.11 -13.01
N GLN A 44 -12.50 -11.71 -13.50
CA GLN A 44 -12.01 -13.00 -13.04
C GLN A 44 -11.64 -12.95 -11.55
N SER A 45 -10.84 -11.97 -11.14
CA SER A 45 -10.45 -11.77 -9.75
C SER A 45 -11.66 -11.58 -8.83
N SER A 46 -12.68 -10.82 -9.27
CA SER A 46 -13.91 -10.65 -8.49
C SER A 46 -14.65 -11.99 -8.28
N THR A 47 -14.81 -12.78 -9.35
CA THR A 47 -15.47 -14.09 -9.28
C THR A 47 -14.71 -15.03 -8.35
N GLU A 48 -13.39 -15.11 -8.51
CA GLU A 48 -12.55 -15.98 -7.69
C GLU A 48 -12.64 -15.60 -6.20
N ILE A 49 -12.53 -14.31 -5.87
CA ILE A 49 -12.69 -13.82 -4.49
C ILE A 49 -14.06 -14.19 -3.91
N ILE A 50 -15.14 -14.00 -4.69
CA ILE A 50 -16.50 -14.36 -4.27
C ILE A 50 -16.60 -15.87 -4.01
N ASP A 51 -15.98 -16.71 -4.83
CA ASP A 51 -15.97 -18.16 -4.64
C ASP A 51 -15.23 -18.58 -3.36
N TYR A 52 -14.13 -17.91 -3.00
CA TYR A 52 -13.46 -18.11 -1.70
C TYR A 52 -14.40 -17.78 -0.53
N ILE A 53 -15.17 -16.69 -0.62
CA ILE A 53 -16.14 -16.33 0.43
C ILE A 53 -17.29 -17.35 0.49
N LYS A 54 -17.90 -17.70 -0.66
CA LYS A 54 -19.01 -18.67 -0.74
C LYS A 54 -18.65 -20.06 -0.22
N SER A 55 -17.40 -20.47 -0.39
CA SER A 55 -16.89 -21.74 0.11
C SER A 55 -16.42 -21.68 1.57
N ASN A 56 -16.68 -20.58 2.28
CA ASN A 56 -16.27 -20.35 3.67
C ASN A 56 -14.75 -20.54 3.88
N LYS A 57 -13.94 -20.24 2.86
CA LYS A 57 -12.48 -20.28 2.97
C LYS A 57 -11.92 -18.99 3.58
N ILE A 58 -12.67 -17.90 3.44
CA ILE A 58 -12.36 -16.58 4.02
C ILE A 58 -13.69 -15.88 4.37
N SER A 59 -13.69 -15.04 5.39
CA SER A 59 -14.86 -14.21 5.71
C SER A 59 -15.00 -13.03 4.74
N VAL A 60 -16.23 -12.55 4.56
CA VAL A 60 -16.50 -11.34 3.77
C VAL A 60 -15.85 -10.11 4.42
N GLN A 61 -15.83 -10.04 5.75
CA GLN A 61 -15.26 -8.93 6.51
C GLN A 61 -13.75 -8.82 6.28
N LEU A 62 -13.01 -9.93 6.37
CA LEU A 62 -11.57 -9.94 6.12
C LEU A 62 -11.26 -9.55 4.68
N THR A 63 -12.03 -10.08 3.72
CA THR A 63 -11.85 -9.75 2.29
C THR A 63 -12.04 -8.27 2.03
N LEU A 64 -13.13 -7.68 2.53
CA LEU A 64 -13.40 -6.25 2.38
C LEU A 64 -12.35 -5.38 3.09
N HIS A 65 -11.85 -5.83 4.25
CA HIS A 65 -10.73 -5.19 4.93
C HIS A 65 -9.46 -5.17 4.06
N LEU A 66 -9.08 -6.32 3.48
CA LEU A 66 -7.91 -6.41 2.59
C LEU A 66 -8.05 -5.51 1.36
N ILE A 67 -9.22 -5.49 0.71
CA ILE A 67 -9.47 -4.56 -0.42
C ILE A 67 -9.31 -3.10 0.04
N SER A 68 -9.83 -2.77 1.22
CA SER A 68 -9.70 -1.44 1.80
C SER A 68 -8.23 -1.07 2.04
N ALA A 69 -7.44 -1.94 2.68
CA ALA A 69 -6.01 -1.72 2.94
C ALA A 69 -5.20 -1.57 1.63
N VAL A 70 -5.36 -2.48 0.67
CA VAL A 70 -4.65 -2.43 -0.62
C VAL A 70 -5.00 -1.16 -1.40
N SER A 71 -6.25 -0.70 -1.34
CA SER A 71 -6.69 0.52 -2.01
C SER A 71 -6.07 1.81 -1.44
N GLU A 72 -5.54 1.78 -0.22
CA GLU A 72 -4.79 2.92 0.36
C GLU A 72 -3.40 3.04 -0.28
N ILE A 73 -2.79 1.90 -0.62
CA ILE A 73 -1.47 1.81 -1.24
C ILE A 73 -1.60 2.07 -2.74
N ARG A 74 -2.47 1.33 -3.42
CA ARG A 74 -2.73 1.39 -4.87
C ARG A 74 -3.81 2.42 -5.21
N ILE A 75 -3.57 3.65 -4.79
CA ILE A 75 -4.57 4.74 -4.87
C ILE A 75 -4.91 5.15 -6.31
N LYS A 76 -4.00 4.93 -7.29
CA LYS A 76 -4.26 5.20 -8.72
C LYS A 76 -5.38 4.29 -9.26
N GLU A 77 -5.50 3.10 -8.68
CA GLU A 77 -6.45 2.05 -9.08
C GLU A 77 -7.70 2.00 -8.18
N ILE A 78 -7.93 3.01 -7.33
CA ILE A 78 -9.03 3.02 -6.35
C ILE A 78 -10.41 2.74 -6.96
N SER A 79 -10.63 3.13 -8.23
CA SER A 79 -11.86 2.85 -8.97
C SER A 79 -12.07 1.36 -9.25
N LEU A 80 -10.99 0.61 -9.49
CA LEU A 80 -11.05 -0.85 -9.67
C LEU A 80 -11.44 -1.52 -8.35
N PHE A 81 -10.80 -1.11 -7.25
CA PHE A 81 -11.13 -1.63 -5.92
C PHE A 81 -12.57 -1.30 -5.51
N ALA A 82 -13.08 -0.12 -5.85
CA ALA A 82 -14.49 0.23 -5.60
C ALA A 82 -15.47 -0.68 -6.36
N GLU A 83 -15.14 -1.09 -7.59
CA GLU A 83 -15.97 -2.03 -8.33
C GLU A 83 -15.97 -3.44 -7.69
N VAL A 84 -14.80 -3.96 -7.32
CA VAL A 84 -14.72 -5.27 -6.65
C VAL A 84 -15.43 -5.25 -5.29
N TYR A 85 -15.19 -4.20 -4.50
CA TYR A 85 -15.83 -4.01 -3.20
C TYR A 85 -17.37 -3.97 -3.35
N GLN A 86 -17.90 -3.19 -4.29
CA GLN A 86 -19.34 -3.10 -4.54
C GLN A 86 -19.95 -4.43 -4.98
N LYS A 87 -19.27 -5.20 -5.84
CA LYS A 87 -19.72 -6.54 -6.24
C LYS A 87 -19.89 -7.47 -5.04
N ILE A 88 -18.92 -7.47 -4.12
CA ILE A 88 -18.97 -8.28 -2.91
C ILE A 88 -20.11 -7.81 -1.99
N LEU A 89 -20.28 -6.50 -1.78
CA LEU A 89 -21.40 -5.98 -0.97
C LEU A 89 -22.76 -6.42 -1.50
N ASN A 90 -22.95 -6.36 -2.83
CA ASN A 90 -24.19 -6.77 -3.49
C ASN A 90 -24.43 -8.28 -3.39
N GLU A 91 -23.39 -9.09 -3.62
CA GLU A 91 -23.48 -10.55 -3.59
C GLU A 91 -23.86 -11.09 -2.19
N PHE A 92 -23.29 -10.50 -1.14
CA PHE A 92 -23.48 -10.96 0.24
C PHE A 92 -24.48 -10.12 1.04
N ALA A 93 -25.16 -9.16 0.39
CA ALA A 93 -26.13 -8.25 1.01
C ALA A 93 -25.65 -7.63 2.34
N CYS A 94 -24.39 -7.20 2.39
CA CYS A 94 -23.76 -6.66 3.60
C CYS A 94 -23.47 -5.14 3.47
N MET A 95 -23.32 -4.46 4.61
CA MET A 95 -23.06 -3.02 4.68
C MET A 95 -21.84 -2.71 5.54
N ILE A 96 -20.65 -3.11 5.06
CA ILE A 96 -19.38 -2.88 5.75
C ILE A 96 -18.69 -1.68 5.11
N ILE A 97 -18.50 -0.62 5.89
CA ILE A 97 -17.85 0.61 5.44
C ILE A 97 -16.34 0.37 5.34
N PRO A 98 -15.68 0.69 4.21
CA PRO A 98 -14.22 0.60 4.11
C PRO A 98 -13.52 1.52 5.11
N THR A 99 -12.35 1.09 5.61
CA THR A 99 -11.47 1.95 6.42
C THR A 99 -10.85 3.08 5.60
N ASN A 100 -10.58 2.81 4.31
CA ASN A 100 -10.11 3.81 3.37
C ASN A 100 -11.24 4.80 3.06
N LYS A 101 -11.12 6.03 3.57
CA LYS A 101 -12.13 7.08 3.42
C LYS A 101 -12.39 7.48 1.98
N ARG A 102 -11.39 7.36 1.09
CA ARG A 102 -11.55 7.66 -0.34
C ARG A 102 -12.34 6.57 -1.04
N LEU A 103 -12.08 5.31 -0.71
CA LEU A 103 -12.83 4.16 -1.22
C LEU A 103 -14.30 4.24 -0.76
N ALA A 104 -14.53 4.54 0.52
CA ALA A 104 -15.87 4.75 1.07
C ALA A 104 -16.61 5.90 0.37
N ALA A 105 -15.93 7.01 0.08
CA ALA A 105 -16.52 8.14 -0.62
C ALA A 105 -16.85 7.78 -2.08
N LEU A 106 -15.99 7.04 -2.75
CA LEU A 106 -16.23 6.60 -4.13
C LEU A 106 -17.40 5.62 -4.22
N LEU A 107 -17.54 4.71 -3.26
CA LEU A 107 -18.70 3.82 -3.13
C LEU A 107 -19.99 4.60 -2.89
N PHE A 108 -19.96 5.65 -2.05
CA PHE A 108 -21.10 6.55 -1.85
C PHE A 108 -21.57 7.20 -3.16
N TYR A 109 -20.64 7.67 -3.99
CA TYR A 109 -20.96 8.22 -5.32
C TYR A 109 -21.39 7.17 -6.35
N LYS A 110 -21.20 5.87 -6.05
CA LYS A 110 -21.72 4.73 -6.81
C LYS A 110 -23.03 4.17 -6.23
N ASP A 111 -23.78 5.01 -5.51
CA ASP A 111 -25.07 4.69 -4.89
C ASP A 111 -25.01 3.60 -3.79
N VAL A 112 -23.83 3.33 -3.23
CA VAL A 112 -23.71 2.47 -2.04
C VAL A 112 -23.92 3.32 -0.79
N ASN A 113 -25.11 3.24 -0.22
CA ASN A 113 -25.48 4.04 0.95
C ASN A 113 -25.03 3.37 2.25
N PHE A 114 -24.13 4.04 2.98
CA PHE A 114 -23.72 3.63 4.32
C PHE A 114 -24.41 4.49 5.38
N PRO A 115 -25.07 3.90 6.40
CA PRO A 115 -25.74 4.66 7.45
C PRO A 115 -24.81 5.68 8.11
N ASN A 116 -25.25 6.94 8.19
CA ASN A 116 -24.53 8.06 8.81
C ASN A 116 -23.20 8.45 8.14
N TYR A 117 -22.86 7.90 6.97
CA TYR A 117 -21.68 8.31 6.23
C TYR A 117 -21.96 9.55 5.40
N LYS A 118 -21.02 10.51 5.42
CA LYS A 118 -21.01 11.66 4.51
C LYS A 118 -19.61 11.76 3.88
N PRO A 119 -19.49 11.80 2.55
CA PRO A 119 -18.19 11.89 1.90
C PRO A 119 -17.52 13.22 2.24
N LYS A 120 -16.22 13.17 2.54
CA LYS A 120 -15.38 14.37 2.76
C LYS A 120 -14.81 14.93 1.45
N TYR A 121 -14.69 14.09 0.43
CA TYR A 121 -14.06 14.38 -0.85
C TYR A 121 -15.13 14.45 -1.93
N ASP A 122 -14.97 15.36 -2.90
CA ASP A 122 -15.77 15.37 -4.12
C ASP A 122 -15.31 14.27 -5.10
N LEU A 123 -16.16 13.95 -6.09
CA LEU A 123 -15.87 12.88 -7.04
C LEU A 123 -14.63 13.14 -7.91
N GLU A 124 -14.39 14.40 -8.31
CA GLU A 124 -13.25 14.74 -9.17
C GLU A 124 -11.92 14.54 -8.44
N SER A 125 -11.85 14.94 -7.16
CA SER A 125 -10.67 14.71 -6.32
C SER A 125 -10.49 13.24 -5.95
N LEU A 126 -11.55 12.41 -5.94
CA LEU A 126 -11.41 10.97 -5.76
C LEU A 126 -10.78 10.29 -6.98
N ILE A 127 -11.20 10.68 -8.18
CA ILE A 127 -10.70 10.13 -9.46
C ILE A 127 -9.28 10.61 -9.74
N ASN A 128 -8.99 11.89 -9.46
CA ASN A 128 -7.67 12.47 -9.66
C ASN A 128 -6.99 12.67 -8.29
N ILE A 129 -5.92 11.92 -8.03
CA ILE A 129 -5.13 12.01 -6.78
C ILE A 129 -4.78 13.46 -6.44
N PHE A 130 -4.47 14.26 -7.47
CA PHE A 130 -4.23 15.69 -7.41
C PHE A 130 -5.07 16.42 -8.47
N SER A 131 -5.36 17.70 -8.23
CA SER A 131 -5.99 18.57 -9.23
C SER A 131 -5.16 18.59 -10.52
N LYS A 132 -5.83 18.54 -11.68
CA LYS A 132 -5.20 18.62 -13.00
C LYS A 132 -4.47 19.94 -13.25
N GLU A 133 -4.78 20.97 -12.47
CA GLU A 133 -4.08 22.26 -12.50
C GLU A 133 -2.83 22.30 -11.60
N SER A 134 -2.50 21.19 -10.92
CA SER A 134 -1.31 21.06 -10.08
C SER A 134 -0.18 20.33 -10.81
N PRO A 135 1.09 20.77 -10.67
CA PRO A 135 2.24 19.99 -11.13
C PRO A 135 2.26 18.55 -10.58
N LEU A 136 1.73 18.34 -9.36
CA LEU A 136 1.67 17.02 -8.71
C LEU A 136 0.85 16.00 -9.51
N TYR A 137 -0.17 16.44 -10.24
CA TYR A 137 -0.93 15.55 -11.11
C TYR A 137 -0.03 14.97 -12.20
N TYR A 138 0.72 15.81 -12.90
CA TYR A 138 1.61 15.37 -13.98
C TYR A 138 2.72 14.48 -13.46
N ILE A 139 3.29 14.83 -12.29
CA ILE A 139 4.32 14.02 -11.65
C ILE A 139 3.77 12.65 -11.29
N ALA A 140 2.64 12.56 -10.57
CA ALA A 140 2.07 11.29 -10.15
C ALA A 140 1.72 10.37 -11.32
N TRP A 141 1.35 10.92 -12.47
CA TRP A 141 1.03 10.16 -13.69
C TRP A 141 2.21 10.00 -14.66
N ASP A 142 3.42 10.39 -14.23
CA ASP A 142 4.67 10.35 -15.00
C ASP A 142 4.61 11.05 -16.38
N LYS A 143 3.87 12.16 -16.45
CA LYS A 143 3.63 12.97 -17.67
C LYS A 143 4.65 14.10 -17.80
N VAL A 144 5.91 13.73 -18.00
CA VAL A 144 7.05 14.66 -17.94
C VAL A 144 6.99 15.77 -19.01
N ASP A 145 6.50 15.46 -20.21
CA ASP A 145 6.45 16.43 -21.31
C ASP A 145 5.37 17.49 -21.09
N GLU A 146 4.19 17.08 -20.61
CA GLU A 146 3.12 17.99 -20.22
C GLU A 146 3.49 18.83 -18.99
N LEU A 147 4.22 18.24 -18.04
CA LEU A 147 4.77 18.97 -16.88
C LEU A 147 5.69 20.12 -17.35
N LYS A 148 6.67 19.82 -18.21
CA LYS A 148 7.61 20.81 -18.77
C LYS A 148 6.89 21.91 -19.55
N SER A 149 5.92 21.52 -20.37
CA SER A 149 5.17 22.45 -21.22
C SER A 149 4.31 23.42 -20.40
N ARG A 150 3.63 22.92 -19.36
CA ARG A 150 2.73 23.74 -18.53
C ARG A 150 3.45 24.54 -17.44
N TYR A 151 4.57 24.03 -16.93
CA TYR A 151 5.32 24.66 -15.83
C TYR A 151 6.81 24.82 -16.17
N PRO A 152 7.16 25.63 -17.19
CA PRO A 152 8.55 25.77 -17.64
C PRO A 152 9.50 26.36 -16.59
N ASN A 153 8.96 27.08 -15.60
CA ASN A 153 9.72 27.71 -14.51
C ASN A 153 9.37 27.07 -13.15
N LEU A 154 9.14 25.76 -13.11
CA LEU A 154 8.79 25.04 -11.89
C LEU A 154 9.91 25.19 -10.84
N ASN A 155 9.59 25.71 -9.66
CA ASN A 155 10.50 25.65 -8.52
C ASN A 155 10.51 24.21 -7.96
N VAL A 156 11.49 23.42 -8.38
CA VAL A 156 11.55 21.98 -8.07
C VAL A 156 11.71 21.66 -6.57
N ASN A 157 12.24 22.59 -5.78
CA ASN A 157 12.43 22.46 -4.33
C ASN A 157 11.28 23.09 -3.52
N MET A 158 10.15 23.42 -4.17
CA MET A 158 8.97 23.92 -3.48
C MET A 158 8.43 22.89 -2.50
N LYS A 159 8.31 23.29 -1.23
CA LYS A 159 7.59 22.53 -0.21
C LYS A 159 6.09 22.73 -0.39
N ILE A 160 5.36 21.64 -0.45
CA ILE A 160 3.93 21.62 -0.76
C ILE A 160 3.22 21.13 0.48
N ARG A 161 2.20 21.89 0.90
CA ARG A 161 1.27 21.41 1.90
C ARG A 161 0.32 20.42 1.23
N ASN A 162 0.31 19.19 1.71
CA ASN A 162 -0.51 18.14 1.14
C ASN A 162 -1.38 17.48 2.21
N ASP A 163 -2.66 17.33 1.95
CA ASP A 163 -3.61 16.65 2.85
C ASP A 163 -3.27 15.17 3.06
N TYR A 164 -2.52 14.55 2.14
CA TYR A 164 -2.04 13.18 2.31
C TYR A 164 -0.97 13.05 3.40
N VAL A 165 -0.13 14.07 3.59
CA VAL A 165 0.97 14.04 4.56
C VAL A 165 1.04 15.40 5.27
N PRO A 166 0.06 15.71 6.14
CA PRO A 166 -0.14 17.05 6.68
C PRO A 166 0.95 17.48 7.66
N THR A 167 1.77 16.55 8.14
CA THR A 167 2.77 16.77 9.18
C THR A 167 4.20 16.93 8.66
N GLN A 168 4.44 16.65 7.37
CA GLN A 168 5.80 16.67 6.81
C GLN A 168 5.89 17.49 5.53
N PRO A 169 7.04 18.14 5.27
CA PRO A 169 7.26 18.83 4.01
C PRO A 169 7.25 17.81 2.86
N PHE A 170 6.31 17.96 1.94
CA PHE A 170 6.18 17.12 0.74
C PHE A 170 6.64 17.91 -0.48
N THR A 171 7.59 17.39 -1.24
CA THR A 171 8.16 18.06 -2.42
C THR A 171 7.73 17.39 -3.72
N PHE A 172 8.11 17.97 -4.86
CA PHE A 172 7.87 17.34 -6.16
C PHE A 172 8.66 16.03 -6.33
N ILE A 173 9.88 15.94 -5.80
CA ILE A 173 10.66 14.70 -5.88
C ILE A 173 10.06 13.60 -4.99
N ASP A 174 9.54 13.96 -3.81
CA ASP A 174 8.81 13.02 -2.95
C ASP A 174 7.58 12.45 -3.66
N CYS A 175 6.87 13.28 -4.44
CA CYS A 175 5.76 12.83 -5.27
C CYS A 175 6.22 11.84 -6.34
N ALA A 176 7.30 12.14 -7.06
CA ALA A 176 7.83 11.25 -8.09
C ALA A 176 8.24 9.89 -7.50
N CYS A 177 8.95 9.91 -6.36
CA CYS A 177 9.34 8.72 -5.61
C CYS A 177 8.11 7.91 -5.16
N ARG A 178 7.12 8.55 -4.51
CA ARG A 178 5.91 7.89 -4.00
C ARG A 178 5.13 7.14 -5.08
N PHE A 179 5.13 7.66 -6.30
CA PHE A 179 4.33 7.11 -7.39
C PHE A 179 5.13 6.34 -8.43
N GLY A 180 6.43 6.10 -8.18
CA GLY A 180 7.33 5.40 -9.09
C GLY A 180 7.49 6.09 -10.44
N SER A 181 7.36 7.42 -10.48
CA SER A 181 7.31 8.23 -11.70
C SER A 181 8.72 8.59 -12.16
N GLU A 182 9.36 7.61 -12.80
CA GLU A 182 10.79 7.63 -13.15
C GLU A 182 11.17 8.78 -14.10
N LEU A 183 10.35 9.08 -15.11
CA LEU A 183 10.65 10.15 -16.06
C LEU A 183 10.61 11.52 -15.39
N CYS A 184 9.58 11.75 -14.55
CA CYS A 184 9.47 12.96 -13.75
C CYS A 184 10.56 13.06 -12.69
N PHE A 185 10.91 11.95 -12.01
CA PHE A 185 12.01 11.89 -11.05
C PHE A 185 13.33 12.35 -11.69
N ASN A 186 13.69 11.76 -12.84
CA ASN A 186 14.89 12.10 -13.59
C ASN A 186 14.91 13.58 -14.03
N TYR A 187 13.77 14.09 -14.51
CA TYR A 187 13.64 15.50 -14.86
C TYR A 187 13.85 16.44 -13.67
N LEU A 188 13.21 16.14 -12.53
CA LEU A 188 13.31 16.93 -11.31
C LEU A 188 14.74 16.93 -10.77
N LYS A 189 15.39 15.76 -10.72
CA LYS A 189 16.81 15.64 -10.33
C LYS A 189 17.74 16.45 -11.21
N ASN A 190 17.60 16.33 -12.53
CA ASN A 190 18.40 17.11 -13.49
C ASN A 190 18.14 18.63 -13.40
N SER A 191 17.00 19.01 -12.84
CA SER A 191 16.64 20.41 -12.60
C SER A 191 17.06 20.92 -11.20
N GLY A 192 17.82 20.11 -10.45
CA GLY A 192 18.36 20.50 -9.14
C GLY A 192 17.44 20.22 -7.95
N ALA A 193 16.50 19.28 -8.07
CA ALA A 193 15.70 18.84 -6.94
C ALA A 193 16.57 18.13 -5.88
N GLU A 194 16.38 18.53 -4.62
CA GLU A 194 17.05 17.96 -3.46
C GLU A 194 16.19 16.89 -2.79
N TYR A 195 16.83 15.84 -2.29
CA TYR A 195 16.15 14.86 -1.45
C TYR A 195 15.80 15.46 -0.08
N THR A 196 14.70 14.99 0.49
CA THR A 196 14.33 15.23 1.89
C THR A 196 14.65 14.00 2.73
N GLU A 197 14.60 14.15 4.06
CA GLU A 197 14.72 13.01 4.98
C GLU A 197 13.61 11.94 4.80
N TYR A 198 12.50 12.29 4.14
CA TYR A 198 11.38 11.38 3.88
C TYR A 198 11.39 10.77 2.47
N THR A 199 12.23 11.29 1.57
CA THR A 199 12.27 10.78 0.18
C THR A 199 12.55 9.28 0.09
N PRO A 200 13.44 8.68 0.90
CA PRO A 200 13.65 7.22 0.89
C PRO A 200 12.37 6.44 1.19
N TRP A 201 11.61 6.87 2.20
CA TRP A 201 10.33 6.24 2.54
C TRP A 201 9.32 6.31 1.39
N TYR A 202 9.23 7.45 0.70
CA TYR A 202 8.39 7.57 -0.49
C TYR A 202 8.87 6.70 -1.64
N ALA A 203 10.18 6.59 -1.87
CA ALA A 203 10.72 5.74 -2.92
C ALA A 203 10.39 4.26 -2.67
N ILE A 204 10.49 3.81 -1.43
CA ILE A 204 10.05 2.47 -1.01
C ILE A 204 8.57 2.26 -1.29
N GLN A 205 7.70 3.23 -0.98
CA GLN A 205 6.28 3.10 -1.30
C GLN A 205 6.00 2.99 -2.81
N GLY A 206 6.72 3.76 -3.62
CA GLY A 206 6.55 3.73 -5.07
C GLY A 206 7.06 2.46 -5.73
N GLY A 207 8.01 1.77 -5.10
CA GLY A 207 8.50 0.47 -5.55
C GLY A 207 9.26 0.49 -6.88
N ASN A 208 9.69 1.66 -7.35
CA ASN A 208 10.48 1.75 -8.59
C ASN A 208 11.96 1.50 -8.26
N GLU A 209 12.46 0.33 -8.67
CA GLU A 209 13.83 -0.12 -8.42
C GLU A 209 14.89 0.82 -9.03
N ASN A 210 14.64 1.42 -10.19
CA ASN A 210 15.57 2.36 -10.83
C ASN A 210 15.76 3.62 -9.98
N ILE A 211 14.66 4.18 -9.45
CA ILE A 211 14.69 5.33 -8.54
C ILE A 211 15.49 4.98 -7.27
N ILE A 212 15.20 3.82 -6.67
CA ILE A 212 15.86 3.40 -5.43
C ILE A 212 17.36 3.16 -5.66
N SER A 213 17.73 2.43 -6.73
CA SER A 213 19.13 2.18 -7.09
C SER A 213 19.88 3.49 -7.30
N GLN A 214 19.30 4.44 -8.03
CA GLN A 214 19.94 5.74 -8.22
C GLN A 214 20.13 6.50 -6.91
N MET A 215 19.14 6.48 -6.01
CA MET A 215 19.27 7.12 -4.70
C MET A 215 20.40 6.51 -3.87
N ILE A 216 20.55 5.18 -3.90
CA ILE A 216 21.63 4.47 -3.21
C ILE A 216 23.00 4.87 -3.80
N ASP A 217 23.11 4.92 -5.13
CA ASP A 217 24.34 5.36 -5.82
C ASP A 217 24.71 6.81 -5.49
N GLU A 218 23.71 7.66 -5.24
CA GLU A 218 23.88 9.04 -4.76
C GLU A 218 24.15 9.14 -3.24
N GLY A 219 24.31 8.01 -2.54
CA GLY A 219 24.68 7.95 -1.13
C GLY A 219 23.53 8.09 -0.14
N ILE A 220 22.27 7.90 -0.59
CA ILE A 220 21.10 7.96 0.28
C ILE A 220 20.88 6.63 1.00
N THR A 221 20.66 6.72 2.31
CA THR A 221 20.42 5.57 3.18
C THR A 221 18.94 5.19 3.24
N PHE A 222 18.66 3.89 3.36
CA PHE A 222 17.31 3.32 3.44
C PHE A 222 17.07 2.58 4.77
N ASP A 223 17.68 3.05 5.85
CA ASP A 223 17.66 2.41 7.17
C ASP A 223 16.24 2.33 7.76
N ASP A 224 15.92 1.20 8.41
CA ASP A 224 14.63 0.94 9.07
C ASP A 224 13.38 1.02 8.16
N LEU A 225 13.52 0.74 6.85
CA LEU A 225 12.43 0.83 5.86
C LEU A 225 11.88 -0.52 5.38
N ILE A 226 12.41 -1.65 5.83
CA ILE A 226 11.95 -2.98 5.40
C ILE A 226 10.45 -3.21 5.66
N GLN A 227 9.92 -2.69 6.77
CA GLN A 227 8.50 -2.80 7.07
C GLN A 227 7.65 -2.05 6.04
N ALA A 228 8.08 -0.86 5.60
CA ALA A 228 7.36 -0.09 4.59
C ALA A 228 7.36 -0.81 3.22
N ALA A 229 8.47 -1.47 2.85
CA ALA A 229 8.56 -2.26 1.62
C ALA A 229 7.56 -3.43 1.65
N LEU A 230 7.51 -4.15 2.78
CA LEU A 230 6.56 -5.24 2.98
C LEU A 230 5.11 -4.76 2.96
N GLU A 231 4.77 -3.69 3.66
CA GLU A 231 3.40 -3.12 3.66
C GLU A 231 2.93 -2.77 2.25
N CYS A 232 3.86 -2.39 1.36
CA CYS A 232 3.59 -2.11 -0.04
C CYS A 232 3.77 -3.32 -0.97
N HIS A 233 3.95 -4.54 -0.44
CA HIS A 233 4.17 -5.80 -1.17
C HIS A 233 5.35 -5.75 -2.17
N HIS A 234 6.34 -4.89 -1.91
CA HIS A 234 7.57 -4.83 -2.71
C HIS A 234 8.61 -5.79 -2.14
N PHE A 235 8.38 -7.09 -2.34
CA PHE A 235 9.18 -8.15 -1.72
C PHE A 235 10.63 -8.14 -2.18
N GLU A 236 10.90 -7.83 -3.45
CA GLU A 236 12.25 -7.70 -4.01
C GLU A 236 13.06 -6.60 -3.31
N ILE A 237 12.39 -5.48 -3.01
CA ILE A 237 12.99 -4.38 -2.24
C ILE A 237 13.20 -4.81 -0.78
N ALA A 238 12.25 -5.51 -0.17
CA ALA A 238 12.40 -6.02 1.19
C ALA A 238 13.56 -7.03 1.30
N ASP A 239 13.71 -7.92 0.31
CA ASP A 239 14.82 -8.87 0.20
C ASP A 239 16.17 -8.15 0.07
N TYR A 240 16.23 -7.08 -0.74
CA TYR A 240 17.41 -6.23 -0.85
C TYR A 240 17.78 -5.59 0.50
N LEU A 241 16.82 -4.97 1.19
CA LEU A 241 17.03 -4.32 2.49
C LEU A 241 17.48 -5.31 3.56
N ASN A 242 16.91 -6.52 3.57
CA ASN A 242 17.32 -7.58 4.48
C ASN A 242 18.73 -8.11 4.19
N SER A 243 19.05 -8.35 2.91
CA SER A 243 20.32 -8.98 2.53
C SER A 243 21.51 -8.03 2.53
N ASN A 244 21.29 -6.76 2.22
CA ASN A 244 22.36 -5.77 2.04
C ASN A 244 22.47 -4.78 3.20
N LEU A 245 21.37 -4.52 3.92
CA LEU A 245 21.33 -3.58 5.04
C LEU A 245 20.98 -4.25 6.38
N GLU A 246 20.95 -5.59 6.43
CA GLU A 246 20.68 -6.40 7.62
C GLU A 246 19.37 -6.04 8.34
N GLN A 247 18.40 -5.46 7.61
CA GLN A 247 17.12 -5.09 8.17
C GLN A 247 16.23 -6.32 8.34
N VAL A 248 15.53 -6.40 9.46
CA VAL A 248 14.58 -7.48 9.74
C VAL A 248 13.19 -6.92 10.00
N PRO A 249 12.12 -7.52 9.48
CA PRO A 249 10.78 -7.09 9.82
C PRO A 249 10.46 -7.44 11.26
N ILE A 250 9.70 -6.57 11.91
CA ILE A 250 9.38 -6.72 13.34
C ILE A 250 7.87 -6.74 13.61
N SER A 251 7.03 -6.31 12.66
CA SER A 251 5.60 -6.11 12.90
C SER A 251 4.76 -7.25 12.36
N VAL A 252 4.31 -8.17 13.22
CA VAL A 252 3.28 -9.16 12.85
C VAL A 252 1.98 -8.45 12.48
N GLU A 253 1.58 -7.45 13.27
CA GLU A 253 0.34 -6.68 13.08
C GLU A 253 0.28 -6.00 11.72
N GLY A 254 1.34 -5.28 11.34
CA GLY A 254 1.40 -4.60 10.04
C GLY A 254 1.29 -5.59 8.88
N ASN A 255 2.00 -6.72 8.98
CA ASN A 255 1.92 -7.77 7.97
C ASN A 255 0.53 -8.39 7.87
N LEU A 256 -0.18 -8.61 8.99
CA LEU A 256 -1.56 -9.10 8.95
C LEU A 256 -2.53 -8.06 8.37
N TYR A 257 -2.37 -6.79 8.75
CA TYR A 257 -3.21 -5.68 8.29
C TYR A 257 -3.14 -5.50 6.76
N PHE A 258 -1.93 -5.54 6.20
CA PHE A 258 -1.70 -5.38 4.77
C PHE A 258 -1.75 -6.69 3.97
N GLY A 259 -2.06 -7.82 4.60
CA GLY A 259 -2.25 -9.09 3.92
C GLY A 259 -0.98 -9.88 3.56
N ASN A 260 0.16 -9.55 4.19
CA ASN A 260 1.43 -10.28 4.09
C ASN A 260 1.44 -11.51 5.01
N PHE A 261 0.51 -12.43 4.78
CA PHE A 261 0.28 -13.57 5.67
C PHE A 261 1.44 -14.56 5.73
N GLY A 262 2.20 -14.72 4.65
CA GLY A 262 3.45 -15.50 4.64
C GLY A 262 4.48 -14.94 5.62
N VAL A 263 4.73 -13.63 5.56
CA VAL A 263 5.67 -12.93 6.44
C VAL A 263 5.20 -12.93 7.89
N ALA A 264 3.91 -12.68 8.13
CA ALA A 264 3.35 -12.78 9.48
C ALA A 264 3.53 -14.18 10.08
N SER A 265 3.31 -15.24 9.29
CA SER A 265 3.50 -16.63 9.75
C SER A 265 4.96 -16.92 10.08
N TYR A 266 5.90 -16.43 9.26
CA TYR A 266 7.33 -16.56 9.53
C TYR A 266 7.72 -15.87 10.85
N LEU A 267 7.27 -14.63 11.06
CA LEU A 267 7.56 -13.88 12.28
C LEU A 267 7.03 -14.61 13.52
N LEU A 268 5.79 -15.10 13.47
CA LEU A 268 5.18 -15.89 14.55
C LEU A 268 5.95 -17.18 14.84
N ALA A 269 6.37 -17.90 13.80
CA ALA A 269 7.15 -19.12 13.95
C ALA A 269 8.53 -18.87 14.60
N ASN A 270 9.05 -17.65 14.49
CA ASN A 270 10.32 -17.22 15.09
C ASN A 270 10.14 -16.44 16.41
N GLY A 271 8.98 -16.56 17.05
CA GLY A 271 8.75 -16.03 18.40
C GLY A 271 8.51 -14.52 18.45
N ALA A 272 8.12 -13.89 17.33
CA ALA A 272 7.63 -12.52 17.37
C ALA A 272 6.37 -12.45 18.26
N ASP A 273 6.35 -11.45 19.14
CA ASP A 273 5.24 -11.27 20.07
C ASP A 273 4.00 -10.75 19.33
N LEU A 274 2.85 -11.37 19.62
CA LEU A 274 1.56 -10.84 19.20
C LEU A 274 1.11 -9.88 20.28
N SER A 275 1.04 -8.59 19.96
CA SER A 275 0.30 -7.68 20.84
C SER A 275 -1.15 -8.19 20.96
N ASP A 276 -1.70 -8.21 22.17
CA ASP A 276 -3.05 -8.73 22.44
C ASP A 276 -4.12 -8.10 21.52
N ARG A 277 -3.93 -6.84 21.11
CA ARG A 277 -4.86 -6.09 20.25
C ARG A 277 -4.85 -6.57 18.79
N ALA A 278 -3.68 -6.83 18.23
CA ALA A 278 -3.54 -7.29 16.86
C ALA A 278 -4.15 -8.69 16.68
N PHE A 279 -3.91 -9.57 17.66
CA PHE A 279 -4.50 -10.89 17.71
C PHE A 279 -6.04 -10.83 17.77
N LEU A 280 -6.60 -9.99 18.66
CA LEU A 280 -8.05 -9.84 18.80
C LEU A 280 -8.73 -9.35 17.52
N LEU A 281 -8.19 -8.32 16.87
CA LEU A 281 -8.72 -7.82 15.59
C LEU A 281 -8.73 -8.94 14.53
N PHE A 282 -7.60 -9.63 14.40
CA PHE A 282 -7.43 -10.64 13.37
C PHE A 282 -8.27 -11.91 13.61
N VAL A 283 -8.38 -12.33 14.87
CA VAL A 283 -9.23 -13.43 15.31
C VAL A 283 -10.71 -13.12 15.08
N VAL A 284 -11.16 -11.89 15.34
CA VAL A 284 -12.55 -11.47 15.07
C VAL A 284 -12.88 -11.55 13.58
N PHE A 285 -11.92 -11.26 12.70
CA PHE A 285 -12.14 -11.37 11.26
C PHE A 285 -12.12 -12.82 10.75
N ILE A 286 -11.44 -13.74 11.42
CA ILE A 286 -11.34 -15.16 11.00
C ILE A 286 -12.45 -16.04 11.60
N ILE A 287 -12.86 -15.81 12.85
CA ILE A 287 -13.69 -16.77 13.60
C ILE A 287 -15.19 -16.63 13.32
N VAL A 288 -15.66 -15.51 12.75
CA VAL A 288 -17.08 -15.35 12.41
C VAL A 288 -17.41 -16.10 11.12
N PHE A 289 -17.65 -17.41 11.25
CA PHE A 289 -18.29 -18.29 10.27
C PHE A 289 -19.79 -18.42 10.55
#